data_AF-A0A9D2H8U1-F1
#
_entry.id   AF-A0A9D2H8U1-F1
#
_cell.length_a   1.000
_cell.length_b   1.000
_cell.length_c   1.000
_cell.angle_alpha   90.00
_cell.angle_beta   90.00
_cell.angle_gamma   90.00
#
_symmetry.space_group_name_H-M   'P 1'
#
loop_
_entity.id
_entity.type
_entity.pdbx_description
1 polymer ?
#
loop_
_entity_poly.entity_id
_entity_poly.type
_entity_poly.pdbx_seq_one_letter_code
_entity_poly.pdbx_strand_id
1 'polypeptide(L)'
;MAKNSMPKKVRDKIFETVYKKADDFGYMECDRVQSGQFMDLLVEDPEVGLILIEYMPKERVRTYIKDTILNRYTKLVNNRALAAVTPEDTIKEVYDDTAAVIDNVTSKGNVLSILRSEGGTIYVVSSGTVLKWETALRKALEIIASKPTLTVDGKAPFVCLKLSTPTQALTEADKKLIQSALGAVGVKAVFCDA
;
A
#
# COMPACT_ATOMS: atom_id res chain seq x y z
N MET A 1 -23.26 22.46 19.42
CA MET A 1 -23.09 21.00 19.50
C MET A 1 -24.21 20.35 18.73
N ALA A 2 -23.91 19.56 17.71
CA ALA A 2 -24.77 18.48 17.21
C ALA A 2 -23.84 17.44 16.58
N LYS A 3 -23.56 16.39 17.34
CA LYS A 3 -22.74 15.26 16.93
C LYS A 3 -23.63 14.36 16.06
N ASN A 4 -23.99 14.81 14.85
CA ASN A 4 -24.69 13.98 13.87
C ASN A 4 -23.71 12.96 13.31
N SER A 5 -23.37 11.98 14.15
CA SER A 5 -22.57 10.83 13.76
C SER A 5 -23.47 9.94 12.93
N MET A 6 -23.26 9.95 11.61
CA MET A 6 -23.87 9.01 10.67
C MET A 6 -23.91 7.59 11.26
N PRO A 7 -25.09 6.92 11.26
CA PRO A 7 -25.20 5.56 11.78
C PRO A 7 -24.23 4.60 11.10
N LYS A 8 -23.62 3.71 11.88
CA LYS A 8 -22.62 2.74 11.37
C LYS A 8 -23.15 1.93 10.18
N LYS A 9 -24.42 1.48 10.24
CA LYS A 9 -25.06 0.72 9.15
C LYS A 9 -25.14 1.52 7.84
N VAL A 10 -25.49 2.80 7.92
CA VAL A 10 -25.57 3.70 6.76
C VAL A 10 -24.17 3.93 6.18
N ARG A 11 -23.20 4.22 7.05
CA ARG A 11 -21.81 4.38 6.64
C ARG A 11 -21.27 3.13 5.94
N ASP A 12 -21.46 1.96 6.54
CA ASP A 12 -20.91 0.72 6.01
C ASP A 12 -21.56 0.39 4.64
N LYS A 13 -22.87 0.64 4.48
CA LYS A 13 -23.55 0.54 3.17
C LYS A 13 -22.96 1.49 2.12
N ILE A 14 -22.74 2.76 2.47
CA ILE A 14 -22.12 3.73 1.54
C ILE A 14 -20.73 3.27 1.13
N PHE A 15 -19.93 2.76 2.07
CA PHE A 15 -18.59 2.25 1.77
C PHE A 15 -18.65 1.07 0.80
N GLU A 16 -19.53 0.10 1.04
CA GLU A 16 -19.73 -1.04 0.14
C GLU A 16 -20.17 -0.59 -1.26
N THR A 17 -21.14 0.33 -1.36
CA THR A 17 -21.60 0.86 -2.65
C THR A 17 -20.48 1.58 -3.39
N VAL A 18 -19.71 2.44 -2.71
CA VAL A 18 -18.58 3.15 -3.32
C VAL A 18 -17.49 2.18 -3.75
N TYR A 19 -17.19 1.14 -2.97
CA TYR A 19 -16.15 0.16 -3.30
C TYR A 19 -16.55 -0.62 -4.54
N LYS A 20 -17.79 -1.10 -4.60
CA LYS A 20 -18.32 -1.78 -5.78
C LYS A 20 -18.26 -0.89 -7.03
N LYS A 21 -18.71 0.37 -6.91
CA LYS A 21 -18.63 1.34 -8.03
C LYS A 21 -17.18 1.63 -8.43
N ALA A 22 -16.24 1.64 -7.49
CA ALA A 22 -14.83 1.85 -7.77
C ALA A 22 -14.19 0.65 -8.48
N ASP A 23 -14.58 -0.57 -8.10
CA ASP A 23 -14.20 -1.80 -8.81
C ASP A 23 -14.78 -1.78 -10.25
N ASP A 24 -16.08 -1.54 -10.40
CA ASP A 24 -16.79 -1.51 -11.69
C ASP A 24 -16.24 -0.43 -12.64
N PHE A 25 -15.82 0.71 -12.10
CA PHE A 25 -15.23 1.81 -12.87
C PHE A 25 -13.75 1.61 -13.21
N GLY A 26 -13.06 0.66 -12.57
CA GLY A 26 -11.60 0.54 -12.69
C GLY A 26 -10.88 1.72 -12.05
N TYR A 27 -11.39 2.23 -10.90
CA TYR A 27 -10.89 3.46 -10.25
C TYR A 27 -9.37 3.45 -10.01
N MET A 28 -8.78 2.29 -9.75
CA MET A 28 -7.36 2.16 -9.49
C MET A 28 -6.50 2.40 -10.74
N GLU A 29 -7.04 2.21 -11.94
CA GLU A 29 -6.34 2.42 -13.21
C GLU A 29 -6.53 3.85 -13.76
N CYS A 30 -7.38 4.64 -13.11
CA CYS A 30 -7.80 5.94 -13.60
C CYS A 30 -6.69 6.99 -13.50
N ASP A 31 -6.58 7.81 -14.55
CA ASP A 31 -5.79 9.01 -14.49
C ASP A 31 -6.44 10.09 -13.60
N ARG A 32 -5.78 11.25 -13.49
CA ARG A 32 -6.26 12.36 -12.67
C ARG A 32 -7.61 12.92 -13.15
N VAL A 33 -7.89 12.90 -14.46
CA VAL A 33 -9.12 13.43 -15.05
C VAL A 33 -10.27 12.47 -14.79
N GLN A 34 -10.07 11.20 -15.08
CA GLN A 34 -11.04 10.12 -14.83
C GLN A 34 -11.37 10.01 -13.34
N SER A 35 -10.36 10.10 -12.48
CA SER A 35 -10.56 10.16 -11.02
C SER A 35 -11.42 11.36 -10.62
N GLY A 36 -11.22 12.50 -11.28
CA GLY A 36 -12.03 13.72 -11.11
C GLY A 36 -13.50 13.49 -11.42
N GLN A 37 -13.77 12.92 -12.60
CA GLN A 37 -15.11 12.60 -13.08
C GLN A 37 -15.81 11.57 -12.18
N PHE A 38 -15.11 10.51 -11.77
CA PHE A 38 -15.66 9.52 -10.85
C PHE A 38 -16.08 10.12 -9.52
N MET A 39 -15.29 11.04 -8.96
CA MET A 39 -15.68 11.76 -7.74
C MET A 39 -16.94 12.60 -7.94
N ASP A 40 -17.07 13.28 -9.08
CA ASP A 40 -18.25 14.10 -9.37
C ASP A 40 -19.50 13.21 -9.52
N LEU A 41 -19.39 12.05 -10.17
CA LEU A 41 -20.45 11.04 -10.23
C LEU A 41 -20.89 10.57 -8.83
N LEU A 42 -19.94 10.28 -7.93
CA LEU A 42 -20.26 9.84 -6.57
C LEU A 42 -20.91 10.94 -5.71
N VAL A 43 -20.62 12.21 -5.98
CA VAL A 43 -21.22 13.35 -5.27
C VAL A 43 -22.68 13.56 -5.69
N GLU A 44 -23.02 13.25 -6.95
CA GLU A 44 -24.39 13.35 -7.47
C GLU A 44 -25.21 12.06 -7.27
N ASP A 45 -24.55 10.96 -6.89
CA ASP A 45 -25.17 9.66 -6.73
C ASP A 45 -26.21 9.63 -5.58
N PRO A 46 -27.46 9.19 -5.86
CA PRO A 46 -28.51 9.10 -4.86
C PRO A 46 -28.22 8.15 -3.69
N GLU A 47 -27.41 7.11 -3.90
CA GLU A 47 -27.05 6.12 -2.88
C GLU A 47 -25.78 6.48 -2.10
N VAL A 48 -25.08 7.55 -2.51
CA VAL A 48 -23.82 7.99 -1.89
C VAL A 48 -23.91 9.47 -1.54
N GLY A 49 -23.75 10.35 -2.53
CA GLY A 49 -23.64 11.79 -2.32
C GLY A 49 -24.88 12.41 -1.69
N LEU A 50 -26.08 12.06 -2.15
CA LEU A 50 -27.32 12.61 -1.59
C LEU A 50 -27.55 12.17 -0.14
N ILE A 51 -27.24 10.92 0.19
CA ILE A 51 -27.30 10.44 1.58
C ILE A 51 -26.28 11.19 2.45
N LEU A 52 -25.05 11.42 1.94
CA LEU A 52 -24.01 12.12 2.69
C LEU A 52 -24.42 13.55 3.05
N ILE A 53 -25.14 14.26 2.18
CA ILE A 53 -25.60 15.64 2.42
C ILE A 53 -26.53 15.73 3.65
N GLU A 54 -27.28 14.67 3.98
CA GLU A 54 -28.13 14.64 5.19
C GLU A 54 -27.31 14.69 6.49
N TYR A 55 -26.05 14.28 6.45
CA TYR A 55 -25.18 14.19 7.62
C TYR A 55 -24.04 15.23 7.64
N MET A 56 -23.74 15.88 6.51
CA MET A 56 -22.69 16.89 6.42
C MET A 56 -22.98 17.94 5.34
N PRO A 57 -22.38 19.15 5.45
CA PRO A 57 -22.51 20.18 4.44
C PRO A 57 -22.08 19.69 3.05
N LYS A 58 -22.81 20.11 2.00
CA LYS A 58 -22.58 19.69 0.61
C LYS A 58 -21.13 19.91 0.17
N GLU A 59 -20.50 20.98 0.63
CA GLU A 59 -19.12 21.35 0.31
C GLU A 59 -18.10 20.34 0.88
N ARG A 60 -18.47 19.59 1.92
CA ARG A 60 -17.61 18.58 2.56
C ARG A 60 -17.78 17.18 1.97
N VAL A 61 -18.85 16.91 1.23
CA VAL A 61 -19.16 15.57 0.70
C VAL A 61 -18.06 15.07 -0.23
N ARG A 62 -17.64 15.89 -1.20
CA ARG A 62 -16.56 15.53 -2.15
C ARG A 62 -15.26 15.19 -1.42
N THR A 63 -14.88 16.02 -0.45
CA THR A 63 -13.67 15.81 0.37
C THR A 63 -13.79 14.56 1.24
N TYR A 64 -14.97 14.29 1.81
CA TYR A 64 -15.21 13.08 2.60
C TYR A 64 -15.10 11.81 1.75
N ILE A 65 -15.72 11.78 0.57
CA ILE A 65 -15.63 10.65 -0.37
C ILE A 65 -14.16 10.39 -0.71
N LYS A 66 -13.41 11.43 -1.09
CA LYS A 66 -12.00 11.33 -1.48
C LYS A 66 -11.10 10.90 -0.31
N ASP A 67 -11.04 11.68 0.76
CA ASP A 67 -10.04 11.54 1.83
C ASP A 67 -10.37 10.41 2.81
N THR A 68 -11.65 10.02 2.90
CA THR A 68 -12.11 8.98 3.83
C THR A 68 -12.43 7.68 3.10
N ILE A 69 -13.34 7.70 2.13
CA ILE A 69 -13.87 6.47 1.53
C ILE A 69 -12.89 5.89 0.50
N LEU A 70 -12.55 6.67 -0.53
CA LEU A 70 -11.65 6.25 -1.61
C LEU A 70 -10.22 6.04 -1.11
N ASN A 71 -9.71 6.90 -0.24
CA ASN A 71 -8.42 6.67 0.42
C ASN A 71 -8.38 5.33 1.19
N ARG A 72 -9.48 4.94 1.85
CA ARG A 72 -9.55 3.64 2.53
C ARG A 72 -9.64 2.48 1.54
N TYR A 73 -10.39 2.65 0.46
CA TYR A 73 -10.44 1.69 -0.66
C TYR A 73 -9.05 1.47 -1.26
N THR A 74 -8.34 2.54 -1.65
CA THR A 74 -6.98 2.46 -2.19
C THR A 74 -6.02 1.77 -1.24
N LYS A 75 -6.10 2.03 0.07
CA LYS A 75 -5.29 1.29 1.07
C LYS A 75 -5.64 -0.19 1.13
N LEU A 76 -6.94 -0.53 1.04
CA LEU A 76 -7.38 -1.92 1.05
C LEU A 76 -6.83 -2.68 -0.16
N VAL A 77 -6.94 -2.13 -1.37
CA VAL A 77 -6.45 -2.76 -2.60
C VAL A 77 -4.92 -2.92 -2.55
N ASN A 78 -4.18 -1.87 -2.16
CA ASN A 78 -2.72 -1.96 -2.01
C ASN A 78 -2.31 -3.04 -1.00
N ASN A 79 -3.00 -3.13 0.14
CA ASN A 79 -2.70 -4.14 1.15
C ASN A 79 -3.00 -5.56 0.65
N ARG A 80 -4.04 -5.76 -0.17
CA ARG A 80 -4.35 -7.05 -0.80
C ARG A 80 -3.24 -7.48 -1.75
N ALA A 81 -2.81 -6.59 -2.65
CA ALA A 81 -1.69 -6.84 -3.56
C ALA A 81 -0.41 -7.24 -2.79
N LEU A 82 -0.08 -6.49 -1.73
CA LEU A 82 1.09 -6.79 -0.89
C LEU A 82 0.97 -8.10 -0.13
N ALA A 83 -0.23 -8.49 0.28
CA ALA A 83 -0.47 -9.73 1.02
C ALA A 83 -0.53 -10.98 0.13
N ALA A 84 -0.68 -10.81 -1.19
CA ALA A 84 -0.76 -11.93 -2.15
C ALA A 84 0.54 -12.75 -2.22
N VAL A 85 1.68 -12.12 -1.94
CA VAL A 85 2.99 -12.77 -1.91
C VAL A 85 3.50 -12.74 -0.46
N THR A 86 3.97 -13.84 0.09
CA THR A 86 4.54 -13.82 1.45
C THR A 86 5.97 -13.24 1.45
N PRO A 87 6.47 -12.70 2.58
CA PRO A 87 7.87 -12.33 2.71
C PRO A 87 8.82 -13.49 2.41
N GLU A 88 8.46 -14.71 2.81
CA GLU A 88 9.22 -15.94 2.57
C GLU A 88 9.32 -16.26 1.07
N ASP A 89 8.19 -16.24 0.36
CA ASP A 89 8.15 -16.44 -1.10
C ASP A 89 8.99 -15.37 -1.81
N THR A 90 8.94 -14.13 -1.31
CA THR A 90 9.75 -13.02 -1.85
C THR A 90 11.25 -13.33 -1.72
N ILE A 91 11.70 -13.83 -0.57
CA ILE A 91 13.12 -14.19 -0.40
C ILE A 91 13.50 -15.35 -1.32
N LYS A 92 12.62 -16.35 -1.44
CA LYS A 92 12.87 -17.49 -2.31
C LYS A 92 12.98 -17.10 -3.78
N GLU A 93 12.09 -16.25 -4.27
CA GLU A 93 12.10 -15.80 -5.67
C GLU A 93 13.30 -14.87 -5.95
N VAL A 94 13.59 -13.96 -5.04
CA VAL A 94 14.54 -12.86 -5.30
C VAL A 94 15.99 -13.25 -5.02
N TYR A 95 16.22 -14.09 -4.01
CA TYR A 95 17.56 -14.46 -3.55
C TYR A 95 17.86 -15.96 -3.71
N ASP A 96 16.89 -16.76 -4.16
CA ASP A 96 16.99 -18.23 -4.19
C ASP A 96 17.34 -18.86 -2.83
N ASP A 97 17.01 -18.18 -1.73
CA ASP A 97 17.26 -18.64 -0.36
C ASP A 97 15.95 -18.97 0.37
N THR A 98 16.03 -19.84 1.37
CA THR A 98 14.90 -20.16 2.25
C THR A 98 15.12 -19.49 3.60
N ALA A 99 14.23 -18.57 3.96
CA ALA A 99 14.30 -17.83 5.22
C ALA A 99 12.95 -17.83 5.91
N ALA A 100 12.97 -17.85 7.25
CA ALA A 100 11.78 -17.76 8.08
C ALA A 100 11.67 -16.37 8.71
N VAL A 101 10.45 -15.85 8.83
CA VAL A 101 10.20 -14.60 9.54
C VAL A 101 10.51 -14.78 11.02
N ILE A 102 11.43 -13.95 11.53
CA ILE A 102 11.83 -13.93 12.94
C ILE A 102 11.25 -12.72 13.69
N ASP A 103 10.86 -11.66 12.99
CA ASP A 103 10.24 -10.47 13.58
C ASP A 103 9.42 -9.72 12.52
N ASN A 104 8.36 -9.03 12.98
CA ASN A 104 7.52 -8.17 12.17
C ASN A 104 7.38 -6.81 12.84
N VAL A 105 7.78 -5.75 12.13
CA VAL A 105 7.65 -4.38 12.60
C VAL A 105 6.56 -3.68 11.79
N THR A 106 5.50 -3.25 12.47
CA THR A 106 4.44 -2.44 11.85
C THR A 106 4.63 -0.98 12.25
N SER A 107 4.78 -0.09 11.26
CA SER A 107 4.90 1.35 11.50
C SER A 107 4.06 2.16 10.51
N LYS A 108 3.07 2.90 11.04
CA LYS A 108 2.19 3.80 10.28
C LYS A 108 1.67 3.20 8.96
N GLY A 109 1.22 1.93 9.00
CA GLY A 109 0.65 1.23 7.85
C GLY A 109 1.64 0.54 6.90
N ASN A 110 2.96 0.61 7.14
CA ASN A 110 3.90 -0.27 6.45
C ASN A 110 4.22 -1.47 7.32
N VAL A 111 4.24 -2.64 6.68
CA VAL A 111 4.69 -3.89 7.27
C VAL A 111 6.14 -4.12 6.82
N LEU A 112 7.01 -4.32 7.79
CA LEU A 112 8.39 -4.72 7.58
C LEU A 112 8.60 -6.07 8.25
N SER A 113 9.09 -7.03 7.48
CA SER A 113 9.40 -8.38 7.95
C SER A 113 10.90 -8.58 7.97
N ILE A 114 11.39 -9.13 9.07
CA ILE A 114 12.78 -9.52 9.24
C ILE A 114 12.81 -11.04 9.14
N LEU A 115 13.60 -11.56 8.20
CA LEU A 115 13.76 -12.98 7.99
C LEU A 115 15.19 -13.40 8.25
N ARG A 116 15.37 -14.65 8.64
CA ARG A 116 16.69 -15.29 8.78
C ARG A 116 16.67 -16.64 8.09
N SER A 117 17.68 -16.91 7.26
CA SER A 117 17.91 -18.24 6.68
C SER A 117 18.70 -19.13 7.62
N GLU A 118 18.73 -20.43 7.35
CA GLU A 118 19.49 -21.42 8.14
C GLU A 118 21.00 -21.09 8.18
N GLY A 119 21.53 -20.50 7.10
CA GLY A 119 22.91 -20.02 7.02
C GLY A 119 23.20 -18.75 7.84
N GLY A 120 22.20 -18.22 8.55
CA GLY A 120 22.33 -17.04 9.40
C GLY A 120 22.17 -15.70 8.66
N THR A 121 21.97 -15.72 7.34
CA THR A 121 21.75 -14.51 6.54
C THR A 121 20.45 -13.83 6.98
N ILE A 122 20.51 -12.50 7.17
CA ILE A 122 19.35 -11.70 7.56
C ILE A 122 18.84 -10.94 6.34
N TYR A 123 17.52 -10.97 6.17
CA TYR A 123 16.79 -10.23 5.16
C TYR A 123 15.80 -9.27 5.82
N VAL A 124 15.61 -8.12 5.19
CA VAL A 124 14.59 -7.14 5.55
C VAL A 124 13.69 -6.91 4.35
N VAL A 125 12.44 -7.33 4.47
CA VAL A 125 11.40 -7.13 3.45
C VAL A 125 10.50 -5.99 3.90
N SER A 126 10.51 -4.88 3.17
CA SER A 126 9.72 -3.68 3.51
C SER A 126 8.63 -3.44 2.47
N SER A 127 7.39 -3.30 2.92
CA SER A 127 6.24 -3.10 2.02
C SER A 127 5.91 -1.62 1.83
N GLY A 128 5.54 -1.25 0.59
CA GLY A 128 5.12 0.10 0.22
C GLY A 128 4.37 0.14 -1.11
N THR A 129 4.11 1.34 -1.61
CA THR A 129 3.58 1.56 -2.96
C THR A 129 4.69 2.02 -3.89
N VAL A 130 4.56 1.79 -5.19
CA VAL A 130 5.56 2.29 -6.15
C VAL A 130 5.76 3.80 -6.06
N LEU A 131 4.70 4.58 -5.84
CA LEU A 131 4.78 6.04 -5.73
C LEU A 131 5.53 6.55 -4.48
N LYS A 132 5.76 5.68 -3.49
CA LYS A 132 6.37 6.03 -2.21
C LYS A 132 7.40 4.99 -1.77
N TRP A 133 8.12 4.40 -2.73
CA TRP A 133 9.12 3.38 -2.45
C TRP A 133 10.24 3.91 -1.53
N GLU A 134 10.55 5.21 -1.59
CA GLU A 134 11.52 5.87 -0.71
C GLU A 134 11.09 5.83 0.75
N THR A 135 9.77 5.87 1.01
CA THR A 135 9.23 5.73 2.37
C THR A 135 9.42 4.31 2.90
N ALA A 136 9.27 3.29 2.04
CA ALA A 136 9.51 1.90 2.42
C ALA A 136 11.01 1.65 2.67
N LEU A 137 11.88 2.20 1.81
CA LEU A 137 13.32 2.12 1.98
C LEU A 137 13.79 2.82 3.25
N ARG A 138 13.40 4.08 3.46
CA ARG A 138 13.77 4.83 4.67
C ARG A 138 13.42 4.07 5.95
N LYS A 139 12.22 3.50 6.03
CA LYS A 139 11.81 2.71 7.21
C LYS A 139 12.67 1.44 7.39
N ALA A 140 13.07 0.79 6.30
CA ALA A 140 13.98 -0.35 6.38
C ALA A 140 15.34 0.07 6.97
N LEU A 141 15.89 1.17 6.46
CA LEU A 141 17.17 1.72 6.94
C LEU A 141 17.08 2.18 8.40
N GLU A 142 16.00 2.84 8.80
CA GLU A 142 15.76 3.24 10.19
C GLU A 142 15.74 2.03 11.13
N ILE A 143 15.09 0.94 10.74
CA ILE A 143 15.06 -0.29 11.54
C ILE A 143 16.44 -0.93 11.66
N ILE A 144 17.16 -1.04 10.54
CA ILE A 144 18.54 -1.58 10.52
C ILE A 144 19.44 -0.75 11.42
N ALA A 145 19.39 0.57 11.33
CA ALA A 145 20.18 1.48 12.17
C ALA A 145 19.79 1.37 13.66
N SER A 146 18.51 1.15 13.96
CA SER A 146 18.01 1.05 15.34
C SER A 146 18.25 -0.30 16.01
N LYS A 147 18.54 -1.36 15.24
CA LYS A 147 18.70 -2.74 15.75
C LYS A 147 20.07 -3.31 15.36
N PRO A 148 21.11 -3.10 16.17
CA PRO A 148 22.46 -3.63 15.91
C PRO A 148 22.51 -5.15 15.73
N THR A 149 21.56 -5.88 16.32
CA THR A 149 21.42 -7.35 16.19
C THR A 149 21.07 -7.82 14.78
N LEU A 150 20.69 -6.91 13.88
CA LEU A 150 20.45 -7.21 12.46
C LEU A 150 21.73 -7.20 11.63
N THR A 151 22.83 -6.73 12.21
CA THR A 151 24.16 -6.79 11.60
C THR A 151 24.89 -8.00 12.16
N VAL A 152 25.17 -8.99 11.32
CA VAL A 152 25.88 -10.22 11.71
C VAL A 152 27.26 -10.18 11.06
N ASP A 153 28.32 -10.37 11.86
CA ASP A 153 29.72 -10.34 11.40
C ASP A 153 30.08 -9.07 10.59
N GLY A 154 29.52 -7.91 11.01
CA GLY A 154 29.73 -6.63 10.34
C GLY A 154 29.01 -6.49 8.99
N LYS A 155 28.21 -7.48 8.58
CA LYS A 155 27.40 -7.43 7.36
C LYS A 155 26.00 -6.94 7.67
N ALA A 156 25.60 -5.86 7.00
CA ALA A 156 24.23 -5.37 7.01
C ALA A 156 23.30 -6.40 6.35
N PRO A 157 22.02 -6.45 6.75
CA PRO A 157 21.06 -7.37 6.14
C PRO A 157 20.76 -6.98 4.70
N PHE A 158 20.35 -7.97 3.91
CA PHE A 158 19.87 -7.71 2.55
C PHE A 158 18.48 -7.06 2.60
N VAL A 159 18.27 -6.01 1.81
CA VAL A 159 17.00 -5.28 1.78
C VAL A 159 16.25 -5.58 0.48
N CYS A 160 14.98 -5.93 0.62
CA CYS A 160 14.05 -6.08 -0.49
C CYS A 160 12.79 -5.23 -0.24
N LEU A 161 12.37 -4.48 -1.26
CA LEU A 161 11.11 -3.74 -1.23
C LEU A 161 10.02 -4.50 -1.96
N LYS A 162 8.87 -4.66 -1.31
CA LYS A 162 7.62 -5.11 -1.95
C LYS A 162 6.77 -3.89 -2.27
N LEU A 163 6.59 -3.62 -3.56
CA LEU A 163 5.95 -2.39 -4.03
C LEU A 163 4.62 -2.72 -4.70
N SER A 164 3.52 -2.22 -4.12
CA SER A 164 2.22 -2.30 -4.77
C SER A 164 2.13 -1.35 -5.95
N THR A 165 1.52 -1.85 -7.03
CA THR A 165 1.31 -1.20 -8.32
C THR A 165 -0.15 -0.98 -8.71
N PRO A 166 -1.21 -1.32 -7.94
CA PRO A 166 -2.56 -1.34 -8.48
C PRO A 166 -3.08 0.03 -8.91
N THR A 167 -2.52 1.13 -8.38
CA THR A 167 -2.92 2.49 -8.77
C THR A 167 -2.31 2.99 -10.09
N GLN A 168 -1.43 2.20 -10.72
CA GLN A 168 -0.67 2.66 -11.87
C GLN A 168 -0.23 1.48 -12.74
N ALA A 169 -0.65 1.47 -14.00
CA ALA A 169 -0.04 0.63 -15.01
C ALA A 169 1.41 1.09 -15.21
N LEU A 170 2.36 0.42 -14.55
CA LEU A 170 3.79 0.62 -14.81
C LEU A 170 4.17 -0.13 -16.07
N THR A 171 4.92 0.52 -16.94
CA THR A 171 5.56 -0.20 -18.05
C THR A 171 6.71 -1.05 -17.51
N GLU A 172 7.10 -2.07 -18.28
CA GLU A 172 8.29 -2.86 -17.96
C GLU A 172 9.57 -2.02 -17.95
N ALA A 173 9.60 -0.91 -18.70
CA ALA A 173 10.71 0.05 -18.64
C ALA A 173 10.77 0.77 -17.30
N ASP A 174 9.62 1.20 -16.75
CA ASP A 174 9.54 1.85 -15.44
C ASP A 174 9.98 0.90 -14.32
N LYS A 175 9.51 -0.36 -14.36
CA LYS A 175 9.90 -1.40 -13.39
C LYS A 175 11.42 -1.60 -13.38
N LYS A 176 12.02 -1.76 -14.57
CA LYS A 176 13.48 -1.92 -14.73
C LYS A 176 14.26 -0.70 -14.24
N LEU A 177 13.75 0.50 -14.49
CA LEU A 177 14.39 1.73 -14.02
C LEU A 177 14.44 1.78 -12.48
N ILE A 178 13.32 1.49 -11.83
CA ILE A 178 13.22 1.45 -10.36
C ILE A 178 14.15 0.37 -9.78
N GLN A 179 14.14 -0.83 -10.35
CA GLN A 179 15.02 -1.92 -9.92
C GLN A 179 16.50 -1.56 -10.07
N SER A 180 16.88 -0.91 -11.18
CA SER A 180 18.25 -0.47 -11.41
C SER A 180 18.68 0.61 -10.42
N ALA A 181 17.80 1.59 -10.14
CA ALA A 181 18.06 2.66 -9.18
C ALA A 181 18.25 2.12 -7.76
N LEU A 182 17.40 1.19 -7.32
CA LEU A 182 17.51 0.53 -6.02
C LEU A 182 18.72 -0.42 -5.95
N GLY A 183 19.00 -1.13 -7.04
CA GLY A 183 20.15 -2.02 -7.16
C GLY A 183 21.48 -1.30 -6.99
N ALA A 184 21.58 -0.05 -7.45
CA ALA A 184 22.77 0.79 -7.27
C ALA A 184 23.12 1.06 -5.79
N VAL A 185 22.16 0.90 -4.88
CA VAL A 185 22.36 1.01 -3.42
C VAL A 185 22.20 -0.32 -2.69
N GLY A 186 22.26 -1.45 -3.41
CA GLY A 186 22.21 -2.79 -2.82
C GLY A 186 20.81 -3.24 -2.37
N VAL A 187 19.76 -2.57 -2.86
CA VAL A 187 18.37 -2.88 -2.52
C VAL A 187 17.69 -3.55 -3.71
N LYS A 188 16.96 -4.65 -3.46
CA LYS A 188 16.13 -5.29 -4.50
C LYS A 188 14.68 -4.81 -4.40
N ALA A 189 13.93 -4.92 -5.48
CA ALA A 189 12.50 -4.61 -5.49
C ALA A 189 11.71 -5.63 -6.31
N VAL A 190 10.55 -5.99 -5.76
CA VAL A 190 9.50 -6.76 -6.43
C VAL A 190 8.22 -5.94 -6.50
N PHE A 191 7.46 -6.17 -7.56
CA PHE A 191 6.20 -5.47 -7.82
C PHE A 191 5.07 -6.43 -7.54
N CYS A 192 4.10 -6.00 -6.73
CA CYS A 192 2.94 -6.78 -6.35
C CYS A 192 1.71 -6.18 -7.01
N ASP A 193 1.17 -6.89 -7.98
CA ASP A 193 -0.12 -6.59 -8.61
C ASP A 193 -1.26 -7.23 -7.78
N ALA A 194 -2.48 -6.68 -7.91
CA ALA A 194 -3.68 -7.17 -7.23
C ALA A 194 -4.43 -8.21 -8.08
#